data_AF-A0A9K3DBZ7-F1
#
_entry.id   AF-A0A9K3DBZ7-F1
#
_cell.length_a   1.000
_cell.length_b   1.000
_cell.length_c   1.000
_cell.angle_alpha   90.00
_cell.angle_beta   90.00
_cell.angle_gamma   90.00
#
_symmetry.space_group_name_H-M   'P 1'
#
loop_
_entity.id
_entity.type
_entity.pdbx_description
1 polymer ?
#
loop_
_entity_poly.entity_id
_entity_poly.type
_entity_poly.pdbx_seq_one_letter_code
_entity_poly.pdbx_strand_id
1 'polypeptide(L)'
;MNPGYAGRTELPDNLKALFRPVAMMVPDYALIAEVMLYAEGFEQAKALSNKITTLYELATLQLSKQPHYDFVYNGYELVTLQLSKQPHYDFGMRAIRSVLVASGVIKRGQQ
;
A
#
# COMPACT_ATOMS: atom_id res chain seq x y z
N MET A 1 -10.19 -13.55 3.68
CA MET A 1 -10.97 -12.34 4.04
C MET A 1 -10.12 -11.49 4.97
N ASN A 2 -10.28 -10.16 4.99
CA ASN A 2 -9.60 -9.32 5.99
C ASN A 2 -10.27 -9.59 7.36
N PRO A 3 -9.56 -10.21 8.33
CA PRO A 3 -10.15 -10.57 9.61
C PRO A 3 -10.67 -9.32 10.35
N GLY A 4 -11.86 -9.40 10.95
CA GLY A 4 -12.41 -8.30 11.75
C GLY A 4 -12.91 -7.08 10.95
N TYR A 5 -13.02 -7.16 9.62
CA TYR A 5 -13.57 -6.07 8.82
C TYR A 5 -15.07 -5.92 9.07
N ALA A 6 -15.44 -4.84 9.77
CA ALA A 6 -16.81 -4.58 10.20
C ALA A 6 -17.81 -4.60 9.03
N GLY A 7 -18.98 -5.22 9.25
CA GLY A 7 -20.06 -5.31 8.27
C GLY A 7 -19.99 -6.51 7.32
N ARG A 8 -19.03 -7.43 7.50
CA ARG A 8 -18.99 -8.72 6.78
C ARG A 8 -19.31 -9.87 7.73
N THR A 9 -20.13 -10.80 7.26
CA THR A 9 -20.35 -12.08 7.95
C THR A 9 -19.18 -13.01 7.68
N GLU A 10 -18.67 -13.65 8.73
CA GLU A 10 -17.66 -14.70 8.62
C GLU A 10 -18.16 -15.85 7.71
N LEU A 11 -17.23 -16.46 6.97
CA LEU A 11 -17.57 -17.63 6.16
C LEU A 11 -17.93 -18.81 7.08
N PRO A 12 -19.01 -19.57 6.79
CA PRO A 12 -19.38 -20.77 7.55
C PRO A 12 -18.27 -21.84 7.53
N ASP A 13 -18.17 -22.63 8.59
CA ASP A 13 -17.06 -23.58 8.79
C ASP A 13 -17.01 -24.69 7.72
N ASN A 14 -18.18 -25.16 7.27
CA ASN A 14 -18.29 -26.15 6.19
C ASN A 14 -17.74 -25.62 4.85
N LEU A 15 -17.86 -24.32 4.59
CA LEU A 15 -17.30 -23.66 3.41
C LEU A 15 -15.81 -23.34 3.62
N LYS A 16 -15.41 -22.89 4.82
CA LYS A 16 -14.00 -22.67 5.17
C LYS A 16 -13.15 -23.92 4.93
N ALA A 17 -13.69 -25.10 5.25
CA ALA A 17 -13.02 -26.39 5.04
C ALA A 17 -12.69 -26.69 3.55
N LEU A 18 -13.39 -26.08 2.59
CA LEU A 18 -13.15 -26.27 1.16
C LEU A 18 -11.96 -25.44 0.63
N PHE A 19 -11.46 -24.47 1.42
CA PHE A 19 -10.41 -23.55 0.99
C PHE A 19 -9.15 -23.72 1.83
N ARG A 20 -7.98 -23.55 1.20
CA ARG A 20 -6.71 -23.40 1.91
C ARG A 20 -6.51 -21.93 2.28
N PRO A 21 -6.32 -21.57 3.57
CA PRO A 21 -6.04 -20.20 3.94
C PRO A 21 -4.64 -19.80 3.46
N VAL A 22 -4.54 -18.58 2.92
CA VAL A 22 -3.27 -17.92 2.59
C VAL A 22 -3.26 -16.57 3.29
N ALA A 23 -2.26 -16.35 4.14
CA ALA A 23 -2.04 -15.07 4.79
C ALA A 23 -1.27 -14.15 3.83
N MET A 24 -1.83 -12.98 3.53
CA MET A 24 -1.13 -11.93 2.80
C MET A 24 -0.53 -10.96 3.81
N MET A 25 0.77 -10.71 3.70
CA MET A 25 1.50 -9.73 4.53
C MET A 25 1.74 -8.42 3.78
N VAL A 26 2.25 -7.43 4.51
CA VAL A 26 2.69 -6.14 3.93
C VAL A 26 3.67 -6.40 2.79
N PRO A 27 3.40 -5.91 1.56
CA PRO A 27 4.29 -6.12 0.43
C PRO A 27 5.54 -5.23 0.53
N ASP A 28 6.59 -5.61 -0.22
CA ASP A 28 7.77 -4.75 -0.40
C ASP A 28 7.44 -3.60 -1.35
N TYR A 29 7.17 -2.43 -0.77
CA TYR A 29 6.79 -1.23 -1.52
C TYR A 29 7.92 -0.65 -2.36
N ALA A 30 9.18 -0.78 -1.92
CA ALA A 30 10.33 -0.27 -2.65
C ALA A 30 10.53 -1.04 -3.96
N LEU A 31 10.44 -2.37 -3.89
CA LEU A 31 10.54 -3.24 -5.06
C LEU A 31 9.41 -2.99 -6.05
N ILE A 32 8.17 -2.85 -5.56
CA ILE A 32 7.03 -2.59 -6.45
C ILE A 32 7.18 -1.22 -7.13
N ALA A 33 7.54 -0.18 -6.38
CA ALA A 33 7.78 1.16 -6.93
C ALA A 33 8.92 1.17 -7.96
N GLU A 34 10.00 0.41 -7.72
CA GLU A 34 11.11 0.25 -8.66
C GLU A 34 10.67 -0.36 -9.99
N VAL A 35 9.92 -1.48 -9.95
CA VAL A 35 9.42 -2.14 -11.16
C VAL A 35 8.48 -1.21 -11.94
N MET A 36 7.62 -0.47 -11.26
CA MET A 36 6.72 0.49 -11.89
C MET A 36 7.49 1.66 -12.53
N LEU A 37 8.52 2.19 -11.86
CA LEU A 37 9.38 3.24 -12.42
C LEU A 37 10.16 2.76 -13.65
N TYR A 38 10.67 1.53 -13.63
CA TYR A 38 11.29 0.94 -14.82
C TYR A 38 10.31 0.81 -15.98
N ALA A 39 9.07 0.38 -15.72
CA ALA A 39 8.04 0.26 -16.75
C ALA A 39 7.70 1.62 -17.42
N GLU A 40 7.80 2.72 -16.67
CA GLU A 40 7.63 4.09 -17.18
C GLU A 40 8.92 4.65 -17.83
N GLY A 41 10.00 3.88 -17.88
CA GLY A 41 11.26 4.23 -18.57
C GLY A 41 12.25 5.06 -17.75
N PHE A 42 12.18 5.06 -16.41
CA PHE A 42 13.16 5.74 -15.56
C PHE A 42 14.46 4.92 -15.40
N GLU A 43 15.59 5.48 -15.83
CA GLU A 43 16.91 4.83 -15.70
C GLU A 43 17.40 4.74 -14.25
N GLN A 44 17.06 5.76 -13.44
CA GLN A 44 17.42 5.83 -12.02
C GLN A 44 16.32 5.28 -11.10
N ALA A 45 15.53 4.31 -11.57
CA ALA A 45 14.35 3.78 -10.89
C ALA A 45 14.63 3.32 -9.46
N LYS A 46 15.76 2.63 -9.22
CA LYS A 46 16.16 2.13 -7.89
C LYS A 46 16.45 3.24 -6.88
N ALA A 47 17.08 4.33 -7.32
CA ALA A 47 17.35 5.47 -6.43
C ALA A 47 16.05 6.24 -6.12
N LEU A 48 15.15 6.34 -7.10
CA LEU A 48 13.86 7.03 -6.96
C LEU A 48 12.87 6.24 -6.11
N SER A 49 12.79 4.91 -6.27
CA SER A 49 11.90 4.05 -5.50
C SER A 49 12.17 4.16 -4.00
N ASN A 50 13.44 4.11 -3.60
CA ASN A 50 13.85 4.28 -2.21
C ASN A 50 13.46 5.66 -1.66
N LYS A 51 13.67 6.74 -2.43
CA LYS A 51 13.29 8.10 -2.01
C LYS A 51 11.79 8.25 -1.82
N ILE A 52 10.98 7.75 -2.75
CA ILE A 52 9.52 7.79 -2.66
C ILE A 52 9.06 7.02 -1.43
N THR A 53 9.59 5.82 -1.26
CA THR A 53 9.31 4.93 -0.15
C THR A 53 9.61 5.59 1.21
N THR A 54 10.80 6.15 1.38
CA THR A 54 11.18 6.89 2.60
C THR A 54 10.33 8.15 2.81
N LEU A 55 9.96 8.87 1.74
CA LEU A 55 9.10 10.03 1.85
C LEU A 55 7.71 9.66 2.40
N TYR A 56 7.11 8.58 1.90
CA TYR A 56 5.81 8.09 2.40
C TYR A 56 5.92 7.56 3.82
N GLU A 57 7.04 6.93 4.19
CA GLU A 57 7.32 6.52 5.57
C GLU A 57 7.35 7.72 6.52
N LEU A 58 8.12 8.75 6.18
CA LEU A 58 8.25 9.97 6.97
C LEU A 58 6.92 10.74 7.03
N ALA A 59 6.17 10.80 5.93
CA ALA A 59 4.85 11.43 5.90
C ALA A 59 3.89 10.76 6.89
N THR A 60 3.94 9.43 6.99
CA THR A 60 3.12 8.67 7.95
C THR A 60 3.50 8.97 9.40
N LEU A 61 4.79 9.18 9.66
CA LEU A 61 5.33 9.45 11.00
C LEU A 61 5.17 10.90 11.45
N GLN A 62 5.28 11.84 10.52
CA GLN A 62 5.41 13.27 10.83
C GLN A 62 4.10 14.04 10.66
N LEU A 63 3.16 13.56 9.84
CA LEU A 63 1.87 14.22 9.65
C LEU A 63 0.87 13.86 10.74
N SER A 64 -0.08 14.76 10.99
CA SER A 64 -1.16 14.50 11.94
C SER A 64 -2.01 13.32 11.47
N LYS A 65 -2.36 12.42 12.38
CA LYS A 65 -3.28 11.31 12.10
C LYS A 65 -4.68 11.83 11.87
N GLN A 66 -5.08 11.98 10.61
CA GLN A 66 -6.43 12.37 10.21
C GLN A 66 -7.09 11.23 9.43
N PRO A 67 -8.41 11.02 9.55
CA PRO A 67 -9.12 9.92 8.90
C PRO A 67 -9.11 10.00 7.36
N HIS A 68 -8.79 11.17 6.79
CA HIS A 68 -8.70 11.38 5.35
C HIS A 68 -7.24 11.33 4.81
N TYR A 69 -6.25 11.24 5.70
CA TYR A 69 -4.86 11.01 5.31
C TYR A 69 -4.56 9.52 5.35
N ASP A 70 -4.49 8.91 4.17
CA ASP A 70 -4.25 7.48 3.99
C ASP A 70 -2.80 7.23 3.55
N PHE A 71 -1.86 7.58 4.42
CA PHE A 71 -0.45 7.21 4.27
C PHE A 71 -0.24 5.86 4.96
N VAL A 72 -0.75 4.78 4.38
CA VAL A 72 -0.48 3.43 4.90
C VAL A 72 0.89 2.99 4.38
N TYR A 73 1.92 3.51 5.04
CA TYR A 73 3.26 2.97 5.01
C TYR A 73 3.52 2.53 6.45
N ASN A 74 3.79 1.24 6.68
CA ASN A 74 4.36 0.63 7.90
C ASN A 74 3.58 -0.56 8.50
N GLY A 75 4.31 -1.68 8.65
CA GLY A 75 3.88 -2.89 9.35
C GLY A 75 3.87 -2.80 10.89
N TYR A 76 4.09 -1.63 11.50
CA TYR A 76 4.06 -1.49 12.97
C TYR A 76 2.68 -1.07 13.53
N GLU A 77 1.76 -0.55 12.73
CA GLU A 77 0.43 -0.12 13.22
C GLU A 77 -0.64 -1.23 13.14
N LEU A 78 -0.27 -2.43 12.65
CA LEU A 78 -1.14 -3.61 12.70
C LEU A 78 -1.40 -4.10 14.13
N VAL A 79 -0.52 -3.78 15.09
CA VAL A 79 -0.67 -4.20 16.50
C VAL A 79 -1.55 -3.22 17.30
N THR A 80 -1.64 -1.96 16.91
CA THR A 80 -2.44 -0.94 17.63
C THR A 80 -3.84 -0.72 17.05
N LEU A 81 -4.13 -1.18 15.82
CA LEU A 81 -5.45 -1.05 15.18
C LEU A 81 -6.39 -2.26 15.40
N GLN A 82 -6.00 -3.22 16.25
CA GLN A 82 -6.80 -4.42 16.56
C GLN A 82 -8.12 -4.12 17.30
N LEU A 83 -8.43 -2.85 17.60
CA LEU A 83 -9.64 -2.40 18.30
C LEU A 83 -10.62 -1.59 17.41
N SER A 84 -10.60 -1.74 16.08
CA SER A 84 -11.59 -1.19 15.10
C SER A 84 -11.71 0.37 15.06
N LYS A 85 -11.93 1.06 13.92
CA LYS A 85 -12.80 0.79 12.77
C LYS A 85 -12.10 1.16 11.45
N GLN A 86 -11.84 0.13 10.66
CA GLN A 86 -11.52 0.12 9.22
C GLN A 86 -10.19 0.77 8.75
N PRO A 87 -9.09 0.00 8.71
CA PRO A 87 -8.04 0.19 7.71
C PRO A 87 -8.49 -0.51 6.43
N HIS A 88 -8.86 0.26 5.41
CA HIS A 88 -9.05 -0.32 4.09
C HIS A 88 -7.70 -0.80 3.57
N TYR A 89 -7.60 -2.12 3.34
CA TYR A 89 -6.55 -2.65 2.47
C TYR A 89 -6.63 -1.89 1.13
N ASP A 90 -5.46 -1.44 0.66
CA ASP A 90 -5.15 -1.02 -0.73
C ASP A 90 -4.96 0.48 -1.03
N PHE A 91 -4.79 1.40 -0.07
CA PHE A 91 -4.66 2.84 -0.38
C PHE A 91 -3.25 3.45 -0.34
N GLY A 92 -2.32 2.97 0.50
CA GLY A 92 -0.93 3.46 0.49
C GLY A 92 -0.26 3.31 -0.88
N MET A 93 -0.54 2.22 -1.59
CA MET A 93 -0.08 2.01 -2.97
C MET A 93 -0.86 2.78 -4.03
N ARG A 94 -2.07 3.28 -3.76
CA ARG A 94 -2.81 4.11 -4.73
C ARG A 94 -2.21 5.49 -4.86
N ALA A 95 -1.77 6.08 -3.76
CA ALA A 95 -1.05 7.35 -3.76
C ALA A 95 0.31 7.20 -4.47
N ILE A 96 1.05 6.13 -4.19
CA ILE A 96 2.29 5.82 -4.90
C ILE A 96 2.02 5.58 -6.40
N ARG A 97 1.04 4.74 -6.74
CA ARG A 97 0.68 4.44 -8.13
C ARG A 97 0.24 5.68 -8.90
N SER A 98 -0.56 6.58 -8.30
CA SER A 98 -1.01 7.79 -8.98
C SER A 98 0.16 8.72 -9.28
N VAL A 99 1.08 8.90 -8.33
CA VAL A 99 2.31 9.67 -8.51
C VAL A 99 3.19 9.06 -9.60
N LEU A 100 3.36 7.74 -9.59
CA LEU A 100 4.19 7.04 -10.59
C LEU A 100 3.60 7.14 -12.00
N VAL A 101 2.29 6.92 -12.15
CA VAL A 101 1.59 7.06 -13.43
C VAL A 101 1.65 8.51 -13.94
N ALA A 102 1.40 9.49 -13.08
CA ALA A 102 1.50 10.90 -13.44
C ALA A 102 2.94 11.27 -13.87
N SER A 103 3.94 10.76 -13.16
CA SER A 103 5.35 10.97 -13.48
C SER A 103 5.72 10.35 -14.83
N GLY A 104 5.18 9.17 -15.16
CA GLY A 104 5.32 8.56 -16.48
C GLY A 104 4.70 9.38 -17.62
N VAL A 105 3.51 9.95 -17.40
CA VAL A 105 2.86 10.85 -18.37
C VAL A 105 3.72 12.09 -18.62
N ILE A 106 4.23 12.72 -17.56
CA ILE A 106 5.10 13.90 -17.67
C ILE A 106 6.38 13.55 -18.44
N LYS A 107 7.00 12.40 -18.13
CA LYS A 107 8.21 11.96 -18.83
C LYS A 107 7.99 11.74 -20.32
N ARG A 108 6.86 11.13 -20.72
CA ARG A 108 6.49 10.97 -22.14
C ARG A 108 6.24 12.29 -22.85
N GLY A 109 5.75 13.31 -22.15
CA GLY A 109 5.57 14.66 -22.71
C GLY A 109 6.87 15.47 -22.84
N GLN A 110 7.98 14.98 -22.30
CA GLN A 110 9.31 15.60 -22.37
C GLN A 110 10.22 14.95 -23.43
N GLN A 111 9.75 13.86 -24.08
CA GLN A 111 10.41 13.20 -25.21
C GLN A 111 9.83 13.71 -26.52
#